data_AF-A0A5P9JZ66-F1
#
_entry.id   AF-A0A5P9JZ66-F1
#
_cell.length_a   1.000
_cell.length_b   1.000
_cell.length_c   1.000
_cell.angle_alpha   90.00
_cell.angle_beta   90.00
_cell.angle_gamma   90.00
#
_symmetry.space_group_name_H-M   'P 1'
#
loop_
_entity.id
_entity.type
_entity.pdbx_description
1 polymer ?
#
loop_
_entity_poly.entity_id
_entity_poly.type
_entity_poly.pdbx_seq_one_letter_code
_entity_poly.pdbx_strand_id
1 'polypeptide(L)' 'MRYYFHLTNGHDAIRDEEGTEVSDPQAALSSAMEAIEELRASDPSYSQDWVGWRLEVVDSSGRLVQSLPLVDSASH' A
#
# COMPACT_ATOMS: atom_id res chain seq x y z
N MET A 1 14.89 -2.83 -9.46
CA MET A 1 13.72 -3.67 -9.83
C MET A 1 12.49 -2.81 -9.60
N ARG A 2 11.46 -2.95 -10.45
CA ARG A 2 10.24 -2.13 -10.31
C ARG A 2 9.20 -2.90 -9.52
N TYR A 3 8.61 -2.24 -8.53
CA TYR A 3 7.53 -2.76 -7.71
C TYR A 3 6.32 -1.84 -7.86
N TYR A 4 5.14 -2.43 -7.88
CA TYR A 4 3.88 -1.72 -8.04
C TYR A 4 3.09 -1.82 -6.74
N PHE A 5 2.54 -0.68 -6.31
CA PHE A 5 1.82 -0.52 -5.05
C PHE A 5 0.33 -0.39 -5.33
N HIS A 6 -0.39 -1.51 -5.37
CA HIS A 6 -1.82 -1.49 -5.65
C HIS A 6 -2.61 -1.38 -4.35
N LEU A 7 -3.55 -0.44 -4.28
CA LEU A 7 -4.46 -0.32 -3.14
C LEU A 7 -5.77 -0.99 -3.52
N THR A 8 -6.29 -1.88 -2.68
CA THR A 8 -7.57 -2.55 -2.92
C THR A 8 -8.33 -2.79 -1.63
N ASN A 9 -9.65 -2.61 -1.67
CA ASN A 9 -10.54 -3.02 -0.58
C ASN A 9 -11.37 -4.26 -0.94
N GLY A 10 -11.11 -4.87 -2.10
CA GLY A 10 -11.85 -6.02 -2.65
C GLY A 10 -13.08 -5.63 -3.49
N HIS A 11 -13.57 -4.40 -3.37
CA HIS A 11 -14.63 -3.83 -4.22
C HIS A 11 -14.05 -2.88 -5.27
N ASP A 12 -13.14 -2.01 -4.83
CA ASP A 12 -12.40 -1.04 -5.63
C ASP A 12 -10.91 -1.35 -5.57
N ALA A 13 -10.21 -1.00 -6.66
CA ALA A 13 -8.77 -1.16 -6.78
C ALA A 13 -8.15 0.05 -7.47
N ILE A 14 -7.16 0.65 -6.82
CA ILE A 14 -6.30 1.71 -7.35
C ILE A 14 -4.98 1.05 -7.69
N ARG A 15 -4.68 0.96 -8.98
CA ARG A 15 -3.41 0.41 -9.44
C ARG A 15 -2.39 1.52 -9.62
N ASP A 16 -1.27 1.39 -8.95
CA ASP A 16 -0.07 2.13 -9.31
C ASP A 16 0.48 1.66 -10.66
N GLU A 17 0.39 2.52 -11.68
CA GLU A 17 0.93 2.31 -13.03
C GLU A 17 2.36 2.85 -13.17
N GLU A 18 2.78 3.75 -12.28
CA GLU A 18 4.13 4.32 -12.30
C GLU A 18 5.14 3.30 -11.77
N GLY A 19 4.83 2.73 -10.59
CA GLY A 19 5.67 1.77 -9.89
C GLY A 19 6.98 2.39 -9.40
N THR A 20 7.42 2.03 -8.20
CA THR A 20 8.69 2.54 -7.67
C THR A 20 9.84 1.62 -8.07
N GLU A 21 10.90 2.23 -8.61
CA GLU A 21 12.14 1.52 -8.86
C GLU A 21 12.99 1.50 -7.60
N VAL A 22 13.08 0.33 -6.97
CA VAL A 22 13.92 0.13 -5.78
C VAL A 22 14.94 -0.97 -5.99
N SER A 23 16.06 -0.85 -5.28
CA SER A 23 17.13 -1.84 -5.31
C SER A 23 16.77 -3.12 -4.57
N ASP A 24 15.85 -3.06 -3.60
CA ASP A 24 15.49 -4.17 -2.73
C ASP A 24 14.00 -4.12 -2.31
N PRO A 25 13.30 -5.26 -2.19
CA PRO A 25 11.90 -5.30 -1.73
C PRO A 25 11.69 -4.68 -0.34
N GLN A 26 12.69 -4.68 0.54
CA GLN A 26 12.61 -4.05 1.84
C GLN A 26 12.58 -2.51 1.72
N ALA A 27 13.30 -1.94 0.74
CA ALA A 27 13.23 -0.52 0.44
C ALA A 27 11.87 -0.12 -0.15
N ALA A 28 11.27 -0.99 -0.99
CA ALA A 28 9.88 -0.82 -1.44
C ALA A 28 8.91 -0.78 -0.26
N LEU A 29 9.08 -1.69 0.71
CA LEU A 29 8.24 -1.74 1.89
C LEU A 29 8.36 -0.49 2.76
N SER A 30 9.58 -0.01 2.99
CA SER A 30 9.81 1.23 3.75
C SER A 30 9.14 2.43 3.08
N SER A 31 9.34 2.60 1.76
CA SER A 31 8.70 3.69 1.02
C SER A 31 7.17 3.61 1.04
N ALA A 32 6.62 2.40 0.95
CA ALA A 32 5.19 2.16 1.11
C ALA A 32 4.68 2.56 2.51
N MET A 33 5.39 2.17 3.56
CA MET A 33 5.03 2.54 4.94
C MET A 33 5.11 4.05 5.15
N GLU A 34 6.15 4.72 4.65
CA GLU A 34 6.27 6.18 4.72
C GLU A 34 5.10 6.87 4.03
N ALA A 35 4.70 6.42 2.84
CA ALA A 35 3.53 6.97 2.14
C ALA A 35 2.22 6.76 2.93
N ILE A 36 2.05 5.60 3.57
CA ILE A 36 0.90 5.32 4.45
C ILE A 36 0.89 6.25 5.65
N GLU A 37 2.04 6.45 6.29
CA GLU A 37 2.19 7.34 7.44
C GLU A 37 1.93 8.80 7.06
N GLU A 38 2.41 9.25 5.90
CA GLU A 38 2.14 10.59 5.36
C GLU A 38 0.66 10.82 5.07
N LEU A 39 0.00 9.85 4.44
CA LEU A 39 -1.45 9.90 4.19
C LEU A 39 -2.23 9.98 5.51
N ARG A 40 -1.84 9.15 6.50
CA ARG A 40 -2.45 9.14 7.83
C ARG A 40 -2.22 10.45 8.60
N ALA A 41 -1.05 11.05 8.45
CA ALA A 41 -0.71 12.31 9.11
C ALA A 41 -1.42 13.50 8.45
N SER A 42 -1.66 13.43 7.14
CA SER A 42 -2.29 14.50 6.36
C SER A 42 -3.81 14.55 6.54
N ASP A 43 -4.46 13.42 6.87
CA ASP A 43 -5.91 13.33 6.95
C ASP A 43 -6.39 12.72 8.28
N PRO A 44 -7.04 13.49 9.17
CA PRO A 44 -7.59 12.95 10.42
C PRO A 44 -8.79 12.00 10.22
N SER A 45 -9.42 12.00 9.04
CA SER A 45 -10.44 11.04 8.60
C SER A 45 -9.87 9.80 7.89
N TYR A 46 -8.55 9.71 7.72
CA TYR A 46 -7.86 8.61 7.04
C TYR A 46 -8.34 7.22 7.49
N SER A 47 -8.61 7.04 8.79
CA SER A 47 -9.06 5.76 9.33
C SER A 47 -10.39 5.28 8.79
N GLN A 48 -11.28 6.18 8.37
CA GLN A 48 -12.64 5.86 7.94
C GLN A 48 -12.73 5.64 6.43
N ASP A 49 -12.00 6.44 5.64
CA ASP A 49 -11.98 6.31 4.18
C ASP A 49 -11.14 5.12 3.70
N TRP A 50 -10.08 4.78 4.45
CA TRP A 50 -9.17 3.69 4.12
C TRP A 50 -9.46 2.40 4.89
N VAL A 51 -10.59 2.33 5.62
CA VAL A 51 -11.02 1.10 6.30
C VAL A 51 -11.28 -0.03 5.31
N GLY A 52 -10.68 -1.20 5.56
CA GLY A 52 -10.76 -2.36 4.68
C GLY A 52 -9.86 -2.29 3.45
N TRP A 53 -9.20 -1.15 3.19
CA TRP A 53 -8.21 -1.06 2.14
C TRP A 53 -6.90 -1.73 2.56
N ARG A 54 -6.26 -2.35 1.57
CA ARG A 54 -4.98 -3.04 1.70
C ARG A 54 -4.05 -2.60 0.59
N LEU A 55 -2.79 -2.44 0.94
CA LEU A 55 -1.69 -2.25 0.02
C LEU A 55 -1.14 -3.61 -0.41
N GLU A 56 -1.16 -3.87 -1.70
CA GLU A 56 -0.57 -5.02 -2.37
C GLU A 56 0.68 -4.59 -3.12
N VAL A 57 1.83 -5.13 -2.71
CA VAL A 57 3.12 -4.92 -3.35
C VAL A 57 3.33 -6.03 -4.37
N VAL A 58 3.44 -5.66 -5.64
CA VAL A 58 3.58 -6.60 -6.76
C VAL A 58 4.92 -6.36 -7.45
N ASP A 59 5.67 -7.44 -7.73
CA ASP A 59 6.94 -7.32 -8.45
C ASP A 59 6.72 -7.10 -9.97
N SER A 60 7.79 -6.80 -10.69
CA SER A 60 7.73 -6.58 -12.15
C SER A 60 7.24 -7.79 -12.97
N SER A 61 7.16 -8.97 -12.37
CA SER A 61 6.60 -10.18 -13.00
C SER A 61 5.09 -10.35 -12.74
N GLY A 62 4.48 -9.45 -11.96
CA GLY A 62 3.07 -9.52 -11.60
C GLY A 62 2.79 -10.41 -10.39
N ARG A 63 3.83 -10.82 -9.64
CA ARG A 63 3.65 -11.66 -8.46
C ARG A 63 3.49 -10.80 -7.21
N LEU A 64 2.45 -11.11 -6.43
CA LEU A 64 2.24 -10.50 -5.12
C LEU A 64 3.39 -10.88 -4.19
N VAL A 65 4.15 -9.86 -3.77
CA VAL A 65 5.25 -9.97 -2.83
C VAL A 65 4.75 -9.80 -1.41
N GLN A 66 3.85 -8.84 -1.20
CA GLN A 66 3.30 -8.55 0.12
C GLN A 66 1.89 -7.95 0.03
N SER A 67 1.09 -8.16 1.08
CA SER A 67 -0.20 -7.51 1.24
C SER A 67 -0.36 -7.09 2.71
N LEU A 68 -0.66 -5.81 2.93
CA LEU A 68 -0.79 -5.22 4.26
C LEU A 68 -2.03 -4.33 4.34
N PRO A 69 -2.81 -4.36 5.43
CA PRO A 69 -3.90 -3.41 5.63
C PRO A 69 -3.37 -1.99 5.85
N LEU A 70 -4.05 -1.00 5.25
CA LEU A 70 -3.73 0.43 5.42
C LEU A 70 -4.14 0.96 6.79
N VAL A 71 -5.19 0.37 7.35
CA VAL A 71 -5.65 0.64 8.70
C VAL A 71 -5.88 -0.68 9.41
N ASP A 72 -5.39 -0.77 10.63
CA ASP A 72 -5.61 -1.95 11.45
C ASP A 72 -7.10 -2.05 11.77
N SER A 73 -7.71 -3.19 11.45
CA SER A 73 -9.13 -3.43 11.77
C SER A 73 -9.34 -3.78 13.24
N ALA A 74 -8.25 -3.92 14.02
CA ALA A 74 -8.27 -4.15 15.46
C ALA A 74 -7.88 -2.84 16.18
N SER A 75 -8.66 -2.25 17.08
CA SER A 75 -9.57 -2.85 18.06
C SER A 75 -10.69 -1.87 18.40
N HIS A 76 -11.91 -2.37 18.55
CA HIS A 76 -12.99 -1.74 19.30
C HIS A 76 -12.86 -2.12 20.79
#